data_AF-A0A3N4LIG6-F1
#
_entry.id   AF-A0A3N4LIG6-F1
#
_cell.length_a   1.000
_cell.length_b   1.000
_cell.length_c   1.000
_cell.angle_alpha   90.00
_cell.angle_beta   90.00
_cell.angle_gamma   90.00
#
_symmetry.space_group_name_H-M   'P 1'
#
loop_
_entity.id
_entity.type
_entity.pdbx_description
1 polymer ?
#
loop_
_entity_poly.entity_id
_entity_poly.type
_entity_poly.pdbx_seq_one_letter_code
_entity_poly.pdbx_strand_id
1 'polypeptide(L)' 'TALYSAAYSGHADVVRLLLEKGANIEATRSDDGATALDSAAYSGHADVVRLLLEKGANI' A
#
# COMPACT_ATOMS: atom_id res chain seq x y z
N THR A 1 -3.95 8.10 -1.28
CA THR A 1 -4.08 8.15 0.19
C THR A 1 -2.69 8.22 0.86
N ALA A 2 -2.62 8.40 2.19
CA ALA A 2 -1.36 8.28 2.92
C ALA A 2 -0.73 6.88 2.74
N LEU A 3 -1.56 5.83 2.74
CA LEU A 3 -1.13 4.45 2.50
C LEU A 3 -0.50 4.28 1.11
N TYR A 4 -1.14 4.82 0.07
CA TYR A 4 -0.58 4.85 -1.29
C TYR A 4 0.80 5.52 -1.32
N SER A 5 0.94 6.69 -0.69
CA SER A 5 2.19 7.47 -0.75
C SER A 5 3.32 6.73 -0.05
N ALA A 6 3.03 6.15 1.13
CA ALA A 6 3.99 5.31 1.84
C ALA A 6 4.37 4.05 1.04
N ALA A 7 3.40 3.44 0.34
CA ALA A 7 3.65 2.25 -0.46
C ALA A 7 4.47 2.53 -1.72
N TYR A 8 4.17 3.63 -2.42
CA TYR A 8 4.94 4.12 -3.57
C TYR A 8 6.39 4.47 -3.20
N SER A 9 6.62 4.98 -1.98
CA SER A 9 7.96 5.33 -1.49
C SER A 9 8.68 4.19 -0.75
N GLY A 10 8.08 3.00 -0.65
CA GLY A 10 8.73 1.84 -0.01
C GLY A 10 8.82 1.94 1.52
N HIS A 11 7.99 2.74 2.17
CA HIS A 11 8.05 2.97 3.62
C HIS A 11 7.27 1.90 4.41
N ALA A 12 7.80 0.68 4.46
CA ALA A 12 7.12 -0.47 5.07
C ALA A 12 6.64 -0.22 6.52
N ASP A 13 7.43 0.44 7.37
CA ASP A 13 7.03 0.74 8.75
C ASP A 13 5.86 1.72 8.83
N VAL A 14 5.81 2.68 7.91
CA VAL A 14 4.70 3.64 7.81
C VAL A 14 3.45 2.95 7.28
N VAL A 15 3.59 2.08 6.27
CA VAL A 15 2.48 1.25 5.75
C VAL A 15 1.89 0.41 6.89
N ARG A 16 2.72 -0.25 7.69
CA ARG A 16 2.28 -1.05 8.85
C ARG A 16 1.49 -0.19 9.84
N LEU A 17 2.04 0.96 10.25
CA LEU A 17 1.39 1.86 11.20
C LEU A 17 0.03 2.36 10.69
N LEU A 18 -0.07 2.71 9.41
CA LEU A 18 -1.32 3.17 8.81
C LEU A 18 -2.39 2.06 8.82
N LEU A 19 -2.03 0.82 8.47
CA LEU A 19 -2.94 -0.32 8.50
C LEU A 19 -3.38 -0.65 9.94
N GLU A 20 -2.48 -0.57 10.92
CA GLU A 20 -2.82 -0.74 12.34
C GLU A 20 -3.79 0.33 12.86
N LYS A 21 -3.78 1.53 12.25
CA LYS A 21 -4.72 2.62 12.55
C LYS A 21 -6.00 2.56 11.71
N GLY A 22 -6.22 1.49 10.97
CA GLY A 22 -7.45 1.26 10.21
C GLY A 22 -7.50 2.01 8.88
N ALA A 23 -6.35 2.33 8.27
CA ALA A 23 -6.33 2.79 6.89
C ALA A 23 -6.99 1.75 5.99
N ASN A 24 -7.91 2.19 5.12
CA ASN A 24 -8.52 1.29 4.14
C ASN A 24 -7.45 0.83 3.13
N ILE A 25 -7.16 -0.47 3.16
CA ILE A 25 -6.13 -1.12 2.34
C ILE A 25 -6.43 -1.04 0.83
N GLU A 26 -7.72 -1.00 0.48
CA GLU A 26 -8.23 -0.92 -0.90
C GLU A 26 -8.48 0.53 -1.35
N ALA A 27 -8.03 1.53 -0.57
CA ALA A 27 -8.27 2.93 -0.92
C ALA A 27 -7.42 3.38 -2.11
N THR A 28 -8.09 3.81 -3.18
CA THR A 28 -7.47 4.31 -4.40
C THR A 28 -7.15 5.80 -4.31
N ARG A 29 -6.13 6.27 -5.05
CA ARG A 29 -5.73 7.70 -5.04
C ARG A 29 -6.35 8.50 -6.20
N SER A 30 -6.61 7.86 -7.32
CA SER A 30 -6.88 8.54 -8.58
C SER A 30 -7.96 7.80 -9.39
N ASP A 31 -8.38 8.47 -10.45
CA ASP A 31 -9.25 8.01 -11.53
C ASP A 31 -8.72 6.77 -12.27
N ASP A 32 -7.42 6.47 -12.13
CA ASP A 32 -6.80 5.22 -12.59
C ASP A 32 -7.11 4.00 -11.72
N GLY A 33 -7.71 4.20 -10.54
CA GLY A 33 -8.05 3.12 -9.61
C GLY A 33 -6.85 2.49 -8.91
N ALA A 34 -5.66 3.09 -8.96
CA ALA A 34 -4.46 2.47 -8.41
C ALA A 34 -4.48 2.40 -6.87
N THR A 35 -4.25 1.20 -6.36
CA THR A 35 -4.15 0.86 -4.93
C THR A 35 -2.74 1.08 -4.39
N ALA A 36 -2.59 0.91 -3.07
CA ALA A 36 -1.27 0.86 -2.45
C ALA A 36 -0.44 -0.33 -2.95
N LEU A 37 -1.08 -1.48 -3.25
CA LEU A 37 -0.39 -2.65 -3.76
C LEU A 37 0.16 -2.41 -5.16
N ASP A 38 -0.65 -1.83 -6.06
CA ASP A 38 -0.24 -1.49 -7.42
C ASP A 38 0.99 -0.60 -7.42
N SER A 39 1.01 0.38 -6.52
CA SER A 39 2.09 1.37 -6.43
C SER A 39 3.39 0.77 -5.90
N ALA A 40 3.30 -0.09 -4.89
CA ALA A 40 4.45 -0.81 -4.36
C ALA A 40 5.03 -1.79 -5.40
N ALA A 41 4.15 -2.49 -6.13
CA ALA A 41 4.54 -3.41 -7.20
C ALA A 41 5.22 -2.68 -8.37
N TYR A 42 4.62 -1.57 -8.83
CA TYR A 42 5.18 -0.71 -9.88
C TYR A 42 6.58 -0.19 -9.50
N SER A 43 6.77 0.19 -8.24
CA SER A 43 8.02 0.77 -7.73
C SER A 43 9.04 -0.28 -7.27
N GLY A 44 8.69 -1.57 -7.29
CA GLY A 44 9.59 -2.67 -6.93
C GLY A 44 9.82 -2.86 -5.42
N HIS A 45 8.95 -2.32 -4.56
CA HIS A 45 9.07 -2.41 -3.10
C HIS A 45 8.52 -3.73 -2.56
N ALA A 46 9.30 -4.81 -2.74
CA ALA A 46 8.89 -6.17 -2.42
C ALA A 46 8.52 -6.42 -0.94
N ASP A 47 9.13 -5.68 -0.02
CA ASP A 47 8.81 -5.68 1.41
C ASP A 47 7.43 -5.10 1.69
N VAL A 48 7.09 -3.98 1.05
CA VAL A 48 5.75 -3.38 1.11
C VAL A 48 4.71 -4.28 0.45
N VAL A 49 5.02 -4.84 -0.73
CA VAL A 49 4.12 -5.79 -1.42
C VAL A 49 3.77 -6.96 -0.52
N ARG A 50 4.78 -7.58 0.11
CA ARG A 50 4.57 -8.70 1.04
C ARG A 50 3.69 -8.26 2.22
N LEU A 51 3.98 -7.12 2.83
CA LEU A 51 3.21 -6.59 3.96
C LEU A 51 1.74 -6.34 3.60
N LEU A 52 1.46 -5.75 2.44
CA LEU A 52 0.10 -5.48 1.98
C LEU A 52 -0.67 -6.79 1.71
N LEU A 53 -0.04 -7.78 1.06
CA LEU A 53 -0.64 -9.09 0.83
C LEU A 53 -0.91 -9.85 2.14
N GLU A 54 0.01 -9.81 3.11
CA GLU A 54 -0.19 -10.37 4.45
C GLU A 54 -1.37 -9.73 5.20
N LYS A 55 -1.67 -8.46 4.88
CA LYS A 55 -2.80 -7.71 5.45
C LYS A 55 -4.09 -7.86 4.66
N GLY A 56 -4.08 -8.66 3.60
CA GLY A 56 -5.27 -9.00 2.81
C GLY A 56 -5.58 -8.02 1.68
N ALA A 57 -4.59 -7.30 1.15
CA ALA A 57 -4.78 -6.53 -0.08
C ALA A 57 -5.14 -7.46 -1.25
N ASN A 58 -6.05 -7.01 -2.11
CA ASN A 58 -6.41 -7.75 -3.32
C ASN A 58 -5.34 -7.63 -4.41
N ILE A 59 -5.15 -8.70 -5.19
CA ILE A 59 -4.27 -8.77 -6.37
C ILE A 59 -5.03 -8.35 -7.62
#